data_AF-A0A5B7BAT2-F1
#
_entry.id   AF-A0A5B7BAT2-F1
#
_cell.length_a   1.000
_cell.length_b   1.000
_cell.length_c   1.000
_cell.angle_alpha   90.00
_cell.angle_beta   90.00
_cell.angle_gamma   90.00
#
_symmetry.space_group_name_H-M   'P 1'
#
loop_
_entity.id
_entity.type
_entity.pdbx_description
1 polymer ?
#
loop_
_entity_poly.entity_id
_entity_poly.type
_entity_poly.pdbx_seq_one_letter_code
_entity_poly.pdbx_strand_id
1 'polypeptide(L)'
;MKLKRRRTLEVPPKIRSFINTVTATPLENIEEPLKGFVWEFDKGDFHHWVDLFNHFDTFFEKHIKSRKDLQVEDNFLESDPHFPREAVLQILRVIRIILENCTNKHFYSSYEHHLSSLLASTDAYVVEACLQTLAAFLKKTVGKYIIRDASLNSKLFASAQGWGGKEEGLGLIACAVENGSEPIAQELGSTLHFEFYAVNELSDELPMTEQSTQGLQIIHLPNIYTRQESDLELLNKLVKEYKVPPSLRFSLWTRLR
;
A
#
# COMPACT_ATOMS: atom_id res chain seq x y z
N MET A 1 -13.61 -13.43 0.59
CA MET A 1 -14.10 -14.75 1.08
C MET A 1 -14.30 -14.62 2.59
N LYS A 2 -15.54 -14.71 3.11
CA LYS A 2 -15.83 -14.45 4.53
C LYS A 2 -15.25 -15.54 5.44
N LEU A 3 -14.72 -15.16 6.60
CA LEU A 3 -14.07 -16.10 7.51
C LEU A 3 -15.11 -16.95 8.25
N LYS A 4 -14.94 -18.28 8.24
CA LYS A 4 -15.83 -19.22 8.93
C LYS A 4 -15.34 -19.44 10.37
N ARG A 5 -16.21 -19.17 11.34
CA ARG A 5 -15.95 -19.39 12.77
C ARG A 5 -15.67 -20.88 13.02
N ARG A 6 -14.47 -21.24 13.49
CA ARG A 6 -14.13 -22.60 13.93
C ARG A 6 -14.26 -22.66 15.46
N ARG A 7 -15.30 -23.36 15.93
CA ARG A 7 -15.77 -23.49 17.33
C ARG A 7 -16.33 -22.22 17.96
N THR A 8 -17.48 -22.38 18.60
CA THR A 8 -18.21 -21.40 19.41
C THR A 8 -17.48 -21.18 20.74
N LEU A 9 -16.28 -20.61 20.71
CA LEU A 9 -15.75 -19.95 21.90
C LEU A 9 -16.60 -18.70 22.12
N GLU A 10 -17.09 -18.54 23.35
CA GLU A 10 -17.94 -17.41 23.71
C GLU A 10 -17.10 -16.14 23.66
N VAL A 11 -17.49 -15.21 22.78
CA VAL A 11 -16.78 -13.93 22.64
C VAL A 11 -16.98 -13.15 23.94
N PRO A 12 -15.90 -12.73 24.62
CA PRO A 12 -15.97 -11.95 25.85
C PRO A 12 -16.90 -10.73 25.70
N PRO A 13 -17.73 -10.41 26.71
CA PRO A 13 -18.75 -9.36 26.60
C PRO A 13 -18.21 -8.00 26.16
N LYS A 14 -17.03 -7.59 26.64
CA LYS A 14 -16.37 -6.34 26.24
C LYS A 14 -16.01 -6.33 24.75
N ILE A 15 -15.42 -7.41 24.24
CA ILE A 15 -15.08 -7.54 22.81
C ILE A 15 -16.36 -7.51 21.98
N ARG A 16 -17.38 -8.28 22.38
CA ARG A 16 -18.67 -8.32 21.69
C ARG A 16 -19.33 -6.94 21.63
N SER A 17 -19.34 -6.21 22.76
CA SER A 17 -19.89 -4.86 22.82
C SER A 17 -19.19 -3.93 21.84
N PHE A 18 -17.85 -3.95 21.82
CA PHE A 18 -17.07 -3.13 20.90
C PHE A 18 -17.38 -3.47 19.43
N ILE A 19 -17.39 -4.77 19.08
CA ILE A 19 -17.71 -5.22 17.72
C ILE A 19 -19.13 -4.78 17.33
N ASN A 20 -20.12 -4.94 18.20
CA ASN A 20 -21.49 -4.51 17.95
C ASN A 20 -21.58 -2.99 17.73
N THR A 21 -20.85 -2.19 18.52
CA THR A 21 -20.79 -0.73 18.33
C THR A 21 -20.22 -0.36 16.96
N VAL A 22 -19.07 -0.95 16.58
CA VAL A 22 -18.45 -0.65 15.27
C VAL A 22 -19.36 -1.10 14.13
N THR A 23 -19.88 -2.33 14.19
CA THR A 23 -20.71 -2.91 13.10
C THR A 23 -22.09 -2.25 12.95
N ALA A 24 -22.60 -1.61 14.00
CA ALA A 24 -23.82 -0.81 13.94
C ALA A 24 -23.58 0.62 13.40
N THR A 25 -22.32 1.06 13.33
CA THR A 25 -21.96 2.38 12.81
C THR A 25 -21.94 2.34 11.27
N PRO A 26 -22.49 3.36 10.57
CA PRO A 26 -22.35 3.48 9.12
C PRO A 26 -20.88 3.45 8.70
N LEU A 27 -20.59 2.84 7.54
CA LEU A 27 -19.21 2.68 7.04
C LEU A 27 -18.50 4.03 6.86
N GLU A 28 -19.26 5.08 6.55
CA GLU A 28 -18.78 6.45 6.34
C GLU A 28 -18.21 7.08 7.62
N ASN A 29 -18.63 6.62 8.80
CA ASN A 29 -18.23 7.14 10.11
C ASN A 29 -17.50 6.08 10.94
N ILE A 30 -17.01 5.01 10.30
CA ILE A 30 -16.42 3.86 11.00
C ILE A 30 -15.23 4.26 11.87
N GLU A 31 -14.53 5.36 11.58
CA GLU A 31 -13.42 5.86 12.38
C GLU A 31 -13.82 6.29 13.79
N GLU A 32 -15.05 6.75 14.00
CA GLU A 32 -15.50 7.32 15.28
C GLU A 32 -15.36 6.32 16.44
N PRO A 33 -15.96 5.11 16.38
CA PRO A 33 -15.79 4.11 17.44
C PRO A 33 -14.37 3.53 17.50
N LEU A 34 -13.58 3.63 16.43
CA LEU A 34 -12.23 3.08 16.38
C LEU A 34 -11.18 3.98 17.05
N LYS A 35 -11.36 5.30 17.04
CA LYS A 35 -10.41 6.30 17.60
C LYS A 35 -10.06 6.05 19.07
N GLY A 36 -11.01 5.59 19.87
CA GLY A 36 -10.82 5.27 21.29
C GLY A 36 -10.33 3.86 21.59
N PHE A 37 -10.15 3.00 20.58
CA PHE A 37 -9.77 1.60 20.82
C PHE A 37 -8.36 1.48 21.40
N VAL A 38 -8.28 0.88 22.58
CA VAL A 38 -7.04 0.49 23.26
C VAL A 38 -7.15 -0.98 23.65
N TRP A 39 -6.02 -1.69 23.63
CA TRP A 39 -5.99 -3.08 24.08
C TRP A 39 -6.03 -3.16 25.61
N GLU A 40 -7.17 -3.59 26.15
CA GLU A 40 -7.39 -3.77 27.60
C GLU A 40 -7.51 -5.25 28.00
N PHE A 41 -7.15 -6.16 27.11
CA PHE A 41 -7.29 -7.60 27.32
C PHE A 41 -5.95 -8.22 27.64
N ASP A 42 -5.94 -9.40 28.27
CA ASP A 42 -4.71 -10.16 28.44
C ASP A 42 -4.33 -10.83 27.09
N LYS A 43 -4.14 -12.14 27.06
CA LYS A 43 -3.90 -12.88 25.82
C LYS A 43 -5.15 -12.89 24.95
N GLY A 44 -5.04 -12.34 23.74
CA GLY A 44 -6.12 -12.31 22.75
C GLY A 44 -6.25 -13.60 21.96
N ASP A 45 -7.51 -13.98 21.65
CA ASP A 45 -7.83 -14.98 20.63
C ASP A 45 -8.38 -14.26 19.40
N PHE A 46 -7.69 -14.40 18.26
CA PHE A 46 -8.06 -13.77 17.00
C PHE A 46 -9.48 -14.15 16.54
N HIS A 47 -9.98 -15.34 16.88
CA HIS A 47 -11.31 -15.80 16.48
C HIS A 47 -12.44 -14.95 17.06
N HIS A 48 -12.20 -14.26 18.18
CA HIS A 48 -13.16 -13.33 18.78
C HIS A 48 -13.33 -12.04 17.97
N TRP A 49 -12.40 -11.71 17.08
CA TRP A 49 -12.36 -10.47 16.30
C TRP A 49 -12.80 -10.63 14.85
N VAL A 50 -13.19 -11.84 14.46
CA VAL A 50 -13.50 -12.20 13.07
C VAL A 50 -14.61 -11.33 12.47
N ASP A 51 -15.67 -11.06 13.23
CA ASP A 51 -16.78 -10.26 12.75
C ASP A 51 -16.38 -8.80 12.50
N LEU A 52 -15.46 -8.26 13.31
CA LEU A 52 -14.87 -6.94 13.09
C LEU A 52 -14.02 -6.92 11.82
N PHE A 53 -13.17 -7.93 11.62
CA PHE A 53 -12.31 -8.05 10.44
C PHE A 53 -13.13 -8.24 9.15
N ASN A 54 -14.25 -8.98 9.20
CA ASN A 54 -15.19 -9.08 8.08
C ASN A 54 -15.89 -7.75 7.78
N HIS A 55 -16.15 -6.93 8.82
CA HIS A 55 -16.73 -5.60 8.63
C HIS A 55 -15.72 -4.62 7.99
N PHE A 56 -14.46 -4.64 8.42
CA PHE A 56 -13.37 -3.91 7.75
C PHE A 56 -13.14 -4.37 6.31
N ASP A 57 -13.26 -5.67 6.02
CA ASP A 57 -13.23 -6.20 4.64
C ASP A 57 -14.33 -5.55 3.79
N THR A 58 -15.54 -5.41 4.34
CA THR A 58 -16.66 -4.75 3.68
C THR A 58 -16.37 -3.27 3.41
N PHE A 59 -15.72 -2.57 4.35
CA PHE A 59 -15.26 -1.20 4.14
C PHE A 59 -14.26 -1.10 2.98
N PHE A 60 -13.23 -1.95 2.96
CA PHE A 60 -12.21 -1.93 1.90
C PHE A 60 -12.78 -2.31 0.53
N GLU A 61 -13.68 -3.30 0.47
CA GLU A 61 -14.37 -3.66 -0.77
C GLU A 61 -15.21 -2.50 -1.33
N LYS A 62 -15.85 -1.71 -0.47
CA LYS A 62 -16.67 -0.55 -0.88
C LYS A 62 -15.85 0.68 -1.26
N HIS A 63 -14.81 0.99 -0.49
CA HIS A 63 -14.14 2.30 -0.59
C HIS A 63 -12.75 2.25 -1.25
N ILE A 64 -12.08 1.10 -1.26
CA ILE A 64 -10.68 0.97 -1.69
C ILE A 64 -10.55 0.17 -2.99
N LYS A 65 -11.26 -0.95 -3.11
CA LYS A 65 -11.05 -1.92 -4.21
C LYS A 65 -11.21 -1.34 -5.61
N SER A 66 -12.21 -0.48 -5.82
CA SER A 66 -12.56 0.06 -7.13
C SER A 66 -11.83 1.36 -7.48
N ARG A 67 -10.97 1.87 -6.60
CA ARG A 67 -10.30 3.15 -6.84
C ARG A 67 -9.18 2.99 -7.86
N LYS A 68 -9.15 3.87 -8.85
CA LYS A 68 -8.15 3.84 -9.93
C LYS A 68 -6.83 4.44 -9.46
N ASP A 69 -6.89 5.44 -8.59
CA ASP A 69 -5.71 6.07 -7.97
C ASP A 69 -4.78 5.05 -7.27
N LEU A 70 -5.35 4.02 -6.63
CA LEU A 70 -4.59 2.95 -5.96
C LEU A 70 -4.21 1.76 -6.86
N GLN A 71 -4.77 1.69 -8.07
CA GLN A 71 -4.43 0.64 -9.04
C GLN A 71 -3.30 1.07 -9.96
N VAL A 72 -3.07 2.39 -10.11
CA VAL A 72 -2.10 2.98 -11.05
C VAL A 72 -2.37 2.49 -12.50
N GLU A 73 -3.64 2.23 -12.80
CA GLU A 73 -4.15 1.80 -14.10
C GLU A 73 -4.40 2.99 -15.04
N ASP A 74 -4.84 2.74 -16.27
CA ASP A 74 -5.16 3.83 -17.18
C ASP A 74 -6.22 4.78 -16.58
N ASN A 75 -6.00 6.07 -16.79
CA ASN A 75 -6.88 7.14 -16.30
C ASN A 75 -7.04 7.18 -14.76
N PHE A 76 -5.99 6.85 -14.00
CA PHE A 76 -5.99 6.98 -12.53
C PHE A 76 -6.17 8.42 -11.99
N LEU A 77 -6.19 9.43 -12.87
CA LEU A 77 -6.57 10.82 -12.53
C LEU A 77 -8.08 11.07 -12.59
N GLU A 78 -8.88 10.11 -13.04
CA GLU A 78 -10.34 10.24 -13.00
C GLU A 78 -10.82 10.47 -11.56
N SER A 79 -11.93 11.21 -11.41
CA SER A 79 -12.44 11.66 -10.12
C SER A 79 -13.00 10.49 -9.29
N ASP A 80 -12.11 9.75 -8.63
CA ASP A 80 -12.49 8.86 -7.55
C ASP A 80 -13.17 9.67 -6.41
N PRO A 81 -14.07 9.06 -5.63
CA PRO A 81 -14.59 9.69 -4.42
C PRO A 81 -13.44 10.13 -3.50
N HIS A 82 -13.71 11.10 -2.61
CA HIS A 82 -12.71 11.51 -1.63
C HIS A 82 -12.16 10.31 -0.84
N PHE A 83 -10.83 10.20 -0.76
CA PHE A 83 -10.18 9.07 -0.08
C PHE A 83 -10.53 9.11 1.42
N PRO A 84 -11.05 8.03 2.01
CA PRO A 84 -11.47 8.02 3.42
C PRO A 84 -10.27 7.80 4.34
N ARG A 85 -9.37 8.78 4.35
CA ARG A 85 -8.05 8.73 5.00
C ARG A 85 -8.11 8.28 6.46
N GLU A 86 -8.90 8.98 7.28
CA GLU A 86 -8.97 8.71 8.71
C GLU A 86 -9.55 7.33 9.01
N ALA A 87 -10.59 6.92 8.30
CA ALA A 87 -11.16 5.57 8.42
C ALA A 87 -10.11 4.49 8.10
N VAL A 88 -9.35 4.63 7.00
CA VAL A 88 -8.27 3.69 6.65
C VAL A 88 -7.21 3.63 7.76
N LEU A 89 -6.73 4.77 8.24
CA LEU A 89 -5.70 4.82 9.29
C LEU A 89 -6.20 4.18 10.60
N GLN A 90 -7.44 4.46 11.02
CA GLN A 90 -8.00 3.87 12.23
C GLN A 90 -8.24 2.36 12.09
N ILE A 91 -8.72 1.91 10.93
CA ILE A 91 -8.90 0.48 10.64
C ILE A 91 -7.55 -0.24 10.72
N LEU A 92 -6.52 0.25 10.01
CA LEU A 92 -5.17 -0.33 10.03
C LEU A 92 -4.56 -0.35 11.44
N ARG A 93 -4.75 0.73 12.20
CA ARG A 93 -4.30 0.82 13.60
C ARG A 93 -4.95 -0.26 14.47
N VAL A 94 -6.28 -0.42 14.39
CA VAL A 94 -7.01 -1.42 15.18
C VAL A 94 -6.64 -2.85 14.75
N ILE A 95 -6.52 -3.10 13.44
CA ILE A 95 -6.02 -4.38 12.91
C ILE A 95 -4.65 -4.69 13.52
N ARG A 96 -3.71 -3.75 13.46
CA ARG A 96 -2.35 -3.92 13.99
C ARG A 96 -2.38 -4.27 15.48
N ILE A 97 -3.10 -3.49 16.29
CA ILE A 97 -3.21 -3.72 17.75
C ILE A 97 -3.73 -5.15 18.01
N ILE A 98 -4.77 -5.60 17.30
CA ILE A 98 -5.33 -6.94 17.49
C ILE A 98 -4.31 -8.02 17.08
N LEU A 99 -3.63 -7.84 15.95
CA LEU A 99 -2.64 -8.81 15.45
C LEU A 99 -1.42 -8.94 16.37
N GLU A 100 -0.99 -7.86 17.00
CA GLU A 100 0.16 -7.86 17.92
C GLU A 100 -0.13 -8.56 19.26
N ASN A 101 -1.41 -8.58 19.66
CA ASN A 101 -1.87 -9.15 20.93
C ASN A 101 -2.55 -10.52 20.82
N CYS A 102 -2.84 -11.00 19.60
CA CYS A 102 -3.40 -12.34 19.37
C CYS A 102 -2.32 -13.33 18.88
N THR A 103 -2.17 -14.47 19.56
CA THR A 103 -1.14 -15.47 19.22
C THR A 103 -1.52 -16.39 18.07
N ASN A 104 -2.83 -16.59 17.85
CA ASN A 104 -3.40 -17.45 16.79
C ASN A 104 -3.92 -16.61 15.61
N LYS A 105 -3.14 -15.61 15.21
CA LYS A 105 -3.49 -14.71 14.11
C LYS A 105 -3.57 -15.44 12.77
N HIS A 106 -4.56 -15.05 11.98
CA HIS A 106 -4.75 -15.53 10.61
C HIS A 106 -4.94 -14.33 9.70
N PHE A 107 -4.03 -14.13 8.75
CA PHE A 107 -4.32 -13.31 7.57
C PHE A 107 -4.97 -14.18 6.52
N TYR A 108 -6.03 -13.66 5.93
CA TYR A 108 -6.65 -14.26 4.78
C TYR A 108 -6.35 -13.41 3.54
N SER A 109 -6.47 -14.05 2.38
CA SER A 109 -5.98 -13.49 1.11
C SER A 109 -6.60 -12.15 0.74
N SER A 110 -7.83 -11.82 1.16
CA SER A 110 -8.42 -10.51 0.82
C SER A 110 -7.68 -9.36 1.47
N TYR A 111 -7.10 -9.54 2.66
CA TYR A 111 -6.30 -8.49 3.28
C TYR A 111 -4.95 -8.30 2.61
N GLU A 112 -4.34 -9.36 2.04
CA GLU A 112 -3.15 -9.17 1.20
C GLU A 112 -3.48 -8.27 0.00
N HIS A 113 -4.67 -8.45 -0.60
CA HIS A 113 -5.14 -7.65 -1.72
C HIS A 113 -5.44 -6.20 -1.31
N HIS A 114 -6.13 -5.98 -0.18
CA HIS A 114 -6.43 -4.63 0.32
C HIS A 114 -5.15 -3.86 0.66
N LEU A 115 -4.20 -4.52 1.35
CA LEU A 115 -2.91 -3.91 1.67
C LEU A 115 -2.06 -3.67 0.41
N SER A 116 -2.12 -4.56 -0.58
CA SER A 116 -1.49 -4.35 -1.89
C SER A 116 -1.99 -3.07 -2.56
N SER A 117 -3.29 -2.79 -2.54
CA SER A 117 -3.84 -1.53 -3.06
C SER A 117 -3.36 -0.32 -2.25
N LEU A 118 -3.38 -0.38 -0.92
CA LEU A 118 -2.99 0.74 -0.06
C LEU A 118 -1.50 1.11 -0.17
N LEU A 119 -0.62 0.19 -0.57
CA LEU A 119 0.80 0.51 -0.86
C LEU A 119 0.97 1.53 -2.00
N ALA A 120 -0.03 1.69 -2.87
CA ALA A 120 -0.03 2.67 -3.96
C ALA A 120 -0.58 4.05 -3.55
N SER A 121 -1.01 4.23 -2.29
CA SER A 121 -1.50 5.52 -1.81
C SER A 121 -0.45 6.62 -1.97
N THR A 122 -0.93 7.84 -2.28
CA THR A 122 -0.15 9.07 -2.26
C THR A 122 0.10 9.59 -0.85
N ASP A 123 -0.64 9.09 0.15
CA ASP A 123 -0.46 9.50 1.54
C ASP A 123 0.59 8.63 2.23
N ALA A 124 1.73 9.24 2.60
CA ALA A 124 2.83 8.57 3.26
C ALA A 124 2.42 7.88 4.58
N TYR A 125 1.49 8.45 5.35
CA TYR A 125 1.01 7.84 6.59
C TYR A 125 0.17 6.60 6.34
N VAL A 126 -0.58 6.56 5.23
CA VAL A 126 -1.35 5.37 4.83
C VAL A 126 -0.40 4.25 4.42
N VAL A 127 0.63 4.57 3.62
CA VAL A 127 1.66 3.61 3.21
C VAL A 127 2.41 3.08 4.44
N GLU A 128 2.81 3.95 5.35
CA GLU A 128 3.47 3.58 6.62
C GLU A 128 2.57 2.65 7.46
N ALA A 129 1.32 3.04 7.70
CA ALA A 129 0.36 2.23 8.46
C ALA A 129 0.13 0.86 7.81
N CYS A 130 0.10 0.81 6.47
CA CYS A 130 0.00 -0.42 5.70
C CYS A 130 1.21 -1.33 5.94
N LEU A 131 2.43 -0.79 5.82
CA LEU A 131 3.68 -1.53 6.08
C LEU A 131 3.78 -2.01 7.54
N GLN A 132 3.40 -1.17 8.52
CA GLN A 132 3.35 -1.55 9.93
C GLN A 132 2.35 -2.69 10.17
N THR A 133 1.22 -2.67 9.48
CA THR A 133 0.20 -3.74 9.57
C THR A 133 0.72 -5.06 9.00
N LEU A 134 1.39 -5.02 7.84
CA LEU A 134 2.09 -6.18 7.27
C LEU A 134 3.16 -6.72 8.22
N ALA A 135 3.97 -5.84 8.80
CA ALA A 135 5.01 -6.22 9.76
C ALA A 135 4.41 -6.89 11.01
N ALA A 136 3.34 -6.32 11.58
CA ALA A 136 2.63 -6.91 12.72
C ALA A 136 2.06 -8.29 12.38
N PHE A 137 1.59 -8.47 11.15
CA PHE A 137 1.13 -9.76 10.68
C PHE A 137 2.27 -10.79 10.57
N LEU A 138 3.44 -10.41 10.06
CA LEU A 138 4.58 -11.34 9.88
C LEU A 138 5.39 -11.60 11.17
N LYS A 139 5.41 -10.65 12.11
CA LYS A 139 6.20 -10.74 13.35
C LYS A 139 5.61 -11.77 14.33
N LYS A 140 6.37 -12.71 14.87
CA LYS A 140 5.90 -13.75 15.83
C LYS A 140 4.96 -14.84 15.26
N THR A 141 4.79 -14.99 13.94
CA THR A 141 4.18 -16.22 13.41
C THR A 141 5.12 -17.40 13.66
N VAL A 142 4.60 -18.47 14.29
CA VAL A 142 5.33 -19.73 14.43
C VAL A 142 5.35 -20.39 13.05
N GLY A 143 6.47 -20.22 12.32
CA GLY A 143 6.67 -20.76 10.98
C GLY A 143 6.89 -19.70 9.91
N LYS A 144 7.28 -20.15 8.70
CA LYS A 144 7.45 -19.28 7.54
C LYS A 144 6.08 -18.92 6.98
N TYR A 145 5.64 -17.68 7.13
CA TYR A 145 4.51 -17.18 6.35
C TYR A 145 5.00 -16.82 4.94
N ILE A 146 4.26 -17.25 3.94
CA ILE A 146 4.52 -16.93 2.54
C ILE A 146 3.38 -16.03 2.10
N ILE A 147 3.70 -14.78 1.74
CA ILE A 147 2.77 -13.89 1.05
C ILE A 147 2.41 -14.54 -0.27
N ARG A 148 1.12 -14.80 -0.49
CA ARG A 148 0.64 -15.55 -1.65
C ARG A 148 0.27 -14.62 -2.80
N ASP A 149 -0.14 -13.40 -2.48
CA ASP A 149 -0.47 -12.38 -3.46
C ASP A 149 0.78 -11.92 -4.21
N ALA A 150 0.86 -12.27 -5.49
CA ALA A 150 1.98 -11.93 -6.35
C ALA A 150 2.12 -10.41 -6.56
N SER A 151 0.99 -9.69 -6.57
CA SER A 151 0.96 -8.23 -6.68
C SER A 151 1.60 -7.58 -5.44
N LEU A 152 1.17 -7.98 -4.24
CA LEU A 152 1.74 -7.51 -2.97
C LEU A 152 3.24 -7.77 -2.89
N ASN A 153 3.68 -8.99 -3.23
CA ASN A 153 5.11 -9.31 -3.26
C ASN A 153 5.90 -8.43 -4.23
N SER A 154 5.37 -8.22 -5.44
CA SER A 154 6.01 -7.37 -6.45
C SER A 154 6.09 -5.91 -6.00
N LYS A 155 5.02 -5.39 -5.37
CA LYS A 155 4.97 -4.04 -4.82
C LYS A 155 5.92 -3.84 -3.63
N LEU A 156 5.99 -4.82 -2.72
CA LEU A 156 6.95 -4.81 -1.62
C LEU A 156 8.38 -4.85 -2.13
N PHE A 157 8.66 -5.68 -3.13
CA PHE A 157 9.96 -5.74 -3.77
C PHE A 157 10.34 -4.40 -4.40
N ALA A 158 9.46 -3.81 -5.22
CA ALA A 158 9.69 -2.48 -5.82
C ALA A 158 9.94 -1.40 -4.75
N SER A 159 9.17 -1.41 -3.67
CA SER A 159 9.32 -0.45 -2.54
C SER A 159 10.62 -0.64 -1.77
N ALA A 160 11.17 -1.85 -1.75
CA ALA A 160 12.44 -2.17 -1.08
C ALA A 160 13.66 -1.89 -1.97
N GLN A 161 13.47 -1.55 -3.25
CA GLN A 161 14.56 -1.16 -4.14
C GLN A 161 14.82 0.35 -4.07
N GLY A 162 15.98 0.79 -4.57
CA GLY A 162 16.34 2.22 -4.69
C GLY A 162 17.08 2.77 -3.48
N TRP A 163 17.15 2.00 -2.40
CA TRP A 163 18.03 2.27 -1.28
C TRP A 163 19.47 1.90 -1.63
N GLY A 164 20.41 2.72 -1.16
CA GLY A 164 21.83 2.46 -1.27
C GLY A 164 22.31 1.33 -0.37
N GLY A 165 23.45 0.77 -0.73
CA GLY A 165 24.26 -0.06 0.17
C GLY A 165 25.04 0.80 1.17
N LYS A 166 25.97 0.16 1.88
CA LYS A 166 26.83 0.85 2.85
C LYS A 166 27.73 1.92 2.21
N GLU A 167 28.17 1.69 0.98
CA GLU A 167 29.21 2.50 0.31
C GLU A 167 28.67 3.29 -0.91
N GLU A 168 27.47 2.98 -1.42
CA GLU A 168 26.89 3.59 -2.63
C GLU A 168 25.36 3.74 -2.53
N GLY A 169 24.80 4.79 -3.15
CA GLY A 169 23.36 5.05 -3.23
C GLY A 169 22.79 5.79 -2.01
N LEU A 170 21.46 5.88 -1.93
CA LEU A 170 20.78 6.63 -0.87
C LEU A 170 20.71 5.83 0.44
N GLY A 171 21.57 6.17 1.40
CA GLY A 171 21.59 5.52 2.72
C GLY A 171 20.43 5.96 3.62
N LEU A 172 19.66 5.00 4.15
CA LEU A 172 18.51 5.26 5.03
C LEU A 172 18.82 6.16 6.24
N ILE A 173 20.01 6.00 6.84
CA ILE A 173 20.42 6.80 8.00
C ILE A 173 20.60 8.26 7.60
N ALA A 174 21.19 8.53 6.43
CA ALA A 174 21.40 9.90 5.94
C ALA A 174 20.06 10.62 5.66
N CYS A 175 19.01 9.88 5.30
CA CYS A 175 17.66 10.43 5.13
C CYS A 175 16.93 10.70 6.45
N ALA A 176 17.31 10.03 7.54
CA ALA A 176 16.61 10.11 8.83
C ALA A 176 17.17 11.21 9.76
N VAL A 177 18.31 11.82 9.43
CA VAL A 177 18.96 12.85 10.25
C VAL A 177 18.44 14.23 9.87
N GLU A 178 17.73 14.89 10.80
CA GLU A 178 17.04 16.18 10.60
C GLU A 178 17.94 17.35 10.16
N ASN A 179 19.26 17.28 10.41
CA ASN A 179 20.19 18.41 10.22
C ASN A 179 21.38 18.10 9.30
N GLY A 180 21.34 17.02 8.52
CA GLY A 180 22.56 16.50 7.88
C GLY A 180 22.36 15.64 6.65
N SER A 181 21.36 15.93 5.80
CA SER A 181 21.41 15.35 4.45
C SER A 181 22.59 15.97 3.71
N GLU A 182 23.64 15.19 3.51
CA GLU A 182 24.75 15.56 2.64
C GLU A 182 24.18 15.96 1.26
N PRO A 183 24.77 16.95 0.57
CA PRO A 183 24.26 17.43 -0.73
C PRO A 183 24.02 16.30 -1.74
N ILE A 184 24.85 15.25 -1.68
CA ILE A 184 24.76 14.05 -2.52
C ILE A 184 23.51 13.23 -2.19
N ALA A 185 23.15 13.07 -0.91
CA ALA A 185 21.95 12.35 -0.52
C ALA A 185 20.68 13.08 -0.97
N GLN A 186 20.68 14.42 -0.90
CA GLN A 186 19.58 15.23 -1.42
C GLN A 186 19.47 15.12 -2.95
N GLU A 187 20.60 15.18 -3.67
CA GLU A 187 20.62 15.02 -5.12
C GLU A 187 20.09 13.63 -5.54
N LEU A 188 20.58 12.57 -4.91
CA LEU A 188 20.13 11.19 -5.17
C LEU A 188 18.66 10.99 -4.82
N GLY A 189 18.21 11.46 -3.66
CA GLY A 189 16.83 11.32 -3.21
C GLY A 189 15.82 12.17 -3.99
N SER A 190 16.29 13.20 -4.71
CA SER A 190 15.45 14.06 -5.54
C SER A 190 15.56 13.79 -7.03
N THR A 191 16.31 12.77 -7.44
CA THR A 191 16.50 12.41 -8.84
C THR A 191 15.75 11.13 -9.17
N LEU A 192 14.79 11.22 -10.08
CA LEU A 192 14.10 10.07 -10.62
C LEU A 192 14.97 9.49 -11.72
N HIS A 193 15.42 8.27 -11.51
CA HIS A 193 16.05 7.46 -12.54
C HIS A 193 15.30 6.14 -12.67
N PHE A 194 14.71 5.90 -13.84
CA PHE A 194 13.92 4.70 -14.10
C PHE A 194 14.21 4.15 -15.50
N GLU A 195 14.57 2.87 -15.54
CA GLU A 195 14.95 2.18 -16.78
C GLU A 195 14.01 1.01 -17.02
N PHE A 196 13.58 0.84 -18.27
CA PHE A 196 12.80 -0.32 -18.69
C PHE A 196 12.96 -0.60 -20.18
N TYR A 197 12.65 -1.83 -20.60
CA TYR A 197 12.62 -2.18 -22.01
C TYR A 197 11.20 -2.05 -22.55
N ALA A 198 11.02 -1.22 -23.59
CA ALA A 198 9.78 -1.14 -24.33
C ALA A 198 9.77 -2.21 -25.44
N VAL A 199 8.78 -3.10 -25.38
CA VAL A 199 8.54 -4.16 -26.38
C VAL A 199 7.27 -3.81 -27.15
N ASN A 200 7.31 -3.95 -28.47
CA ASN A 200 6.12 -3.77 -29.32
C ASN A 200 5.29 -5.07 -29.28
N GLU A 201 4.16 -5.08 -28.59
CA GLU A 201 3.25 -6.25 -28.59
C GLU A 201 2.31 -6.28 -29.81
N LEU A 202 2.46 -5.34 -30.75
CA LEU A 202 1.67 -5.28 -31.99
C LEU A 202 2.58 -5.46 -33.20
N SER A 203 2.92 -6.70 -33.50
CA SER A 203 3.27 -7.11 -34.85
C SER A 203 2.02 -7.75 -35.46
N ASP A 204 1.18 -6.92 -36.09
CA ASP A 204 0.55 -7.21 -37.38
C ASP A 204 -0.16 -5.94 -37.92
N GLU A 205 0.25 -5.52 -39.12
CA GLU A 205 -0.36 -4.57 -40.07
C GLU A 205 -0.18 -3.02 -39.92
N LEU A 206 0.81 -2.51 -40.67
CA LEU A 206 0.88 -1.22 -41.42
C LEU A 206 1.25 0.10 -40.66
N PRO A 207 1.65 1.19 -41.36
CA PRO A 207 3.04 1.50 -41.66
C PRO A 207 3.59 2.75 -40.93
N MET A 208 4.84 2.62 -40.48
CA MET A 208 5.87 3.66 -40.31
C MET A 208 5.40 5.13 -40.43
N THR A 209 5.06 5.79 -39.32
CA THR A 209 5.18 7.26 -39.19
C THR A 209 5.21 7.82 -37.76
N GLU A 210 5.29 7.00 -36.72
CA GLU A 210 5.63 7.49 -35.37
C GLU A 210 6.90 6.79 -34.89
N GLN A 211 7.84 7.55 -34.33
CA GLN A 211 9.11 7.02 -33.79
C GLN A 211 8.82 5.82 -32.89
N SER A 212 9.13 4.62 -33.37
CA SER A 212 8.99 3.40 -32.59
C SER A 212 10.02 3.45 -31.47
N THR A 213 9.61 3.81 -30.26
CA THR A 213 10.43 3.75 -29.05
C THR A 213 10.57 2.29 -28.63
N GLN A 214 11.32 1.50 -29.41
CA GLN A 214 11.65 0.11 -29.10
C GLN A 214 13.01 0.05 -28.39
N GLY A 215 13.14 -0.86 -27.43
CA GLY A 215 14.39 -1.07 -26.69
C GLY A 215 14.42 -0.35 -25.35
N LEU A 216 15.64 -0.11 -24.84
CA LEU A 216 15.85 0.51 -23.53
C LEU A 216 15.31 1.95 -23.50
N GLN A 217 14.39 2.22 -22.59
CA GLN A 217 13.88 3.54 -22.26
C GLN A 217 14.44 3.97 -20.91
N ILE A 218 14.83 5.24 -20.82
CA ILE A 218 15.39 5.83 -19.60
C ILE A 218 14.60 7.11 -19.30
N ILE A 219 13.98 7.15 -18.13
CA ILE A 219 13.37 8.33 -17.55
C ILE A 219 14.36 8.88 -16.53
N HIS A 220 14.95 10.03 -16.82
CA HIS A 220 15.89 10.69 -15.93
C HIS A 220 15.42 12.13 -15.66
N LEU A 221 15.02 12.41 -14.42
CA LEU A 221 14.54 13.71 -13.98
C LEU A 221 15.19 14.11 -12.65
N PRO A 222 16.16 15.03 -12.66
CA PRO A 222 16.73 15.57 -11.42
C PRO A 222 15.79 16.60 -10.77
N ASN A 223 15.98 16.84 -9.47
CA ASN A 223 15.30 17.86 -8.68
C ASN A 223 13.76 17.83 -8.79
N ILE A 224 13.14 16.66 -8.62
CA ILE A 224 11.68 16.47 -8.74
C ILE A 224 10.91 17.42 -7.82
N TYR A 225 11.43 17.74 -6.62
CA TYR A 225 10.81 18.67 -5.67
C TYR A 225 10.60 20.10 -6.21
N THR A 226 11.21 20.45 -7.34
CA THR A 226 11.03 21.77 -8.00
C THR A 226 9.83 21.81 -8.95
N ARG A 227 9.18 20.66 -9.20
CA ARG A 227 8.01 20.55 -10.08
C ARG A 227 6.78 21.15 -9.41
N GLN A 228 5.92 21.74 -10.23
CA GLN A 228 4.65 22.32 -9.76
C GLN A 228 3.50 21.31 -9.81
N GLU A 229 3.64 20.28 -10.66
CA GLU A 229 2.69 19.18 -10.76
C GLU A 229 2.68 18.36 -9.45
N SER A 230 1.52 17.85 -9.05
CA SER A 230 1.46 16.82 -8.00
C SER A 230 2.14 15.53 -8.46
N ASP A 231 2.60 14.70 -7.51
CA ASP A 231 3.29 13.44 -7.84
C ASP A 231 2.44 12.55 -8.76
N LEU A 232 1.12 12.53 -8.57
CA LEU A 232 0.20 11.73 -9.39
C LEU A 232 0.07 12.29 -10.81
N GLU A 233 0.02 13.62 -10.97
CA GLU A 233 0.00 14.27 -12.30
C GLU A 233 1.31 14.03 -13.04
N LEU A 234 2.44 14.13 -12.33
CA LEU A 234 3.76 13.85 -12.89
C LEU A 234 3.89 12.39 -13.30
N LEU A 235 3.44 11.44 -12.48
CA LEU A 235 3.38 10.03 -12.84
C LEU A 235 2.57 9.82 -14.12
N ASN A 236 1.37 10.42 -14.21
CA ASN A 236 0.50 10.25 -15.38
C ASN A 236 1.14 10.80 -16.66
N LYS A 237 1.82 11.94 -16.57
CA LYS A 237 2.58 12.52 -17.67
C LYS A 237 3.68 11.57 -18.15
N LEU A 238 4.48 11.04 -17.23
CA LEU A 238 5.56 10.11 -17.53
C LEU A 238 5.06 8.79 -18.14
N VAL A 239 3.97 8.23 -17.61
CA VAL A 239 3.36 7.01 -18.14
C VAL A 239 2.90 7.20 -19.59
N LYS A 240 2.29 8.34 -19.91
CA LYS A 240 1.83 8.67 -21.27
C LYS A 240 2.98 8.95 -22.24
N GLU A 241 3.96 9.74 -21.80
CA GLU A 241 5.10 10.16 -22.62
C GLU A 241 5.99 8.96 -23.00
N TYR A 242 6.32 8.12 -22.02
CA TYR A 242 7.22 6.97 -22.23
C TYR A 242 6.48 5.66 -22.52
N LYS A 243 5.14 5.67 -22.60
CA LYS A 243 4.29 4.48 -22.81
C LYS A 243 4.62 3.36 -21.80
N VAL A 244 4.72 3.71 -20.52
CA VAL A 244 5.14 2.77 -19.46
C VAL A 244 4.11 1.66 -19.27
N PRO A 245 4.51 0.36 -19.39
CA PRO A 245 3.60 -0.76 -19.24
C PRO A 245 2.94 -0.81 -17.86
N PRO A 246 1.67 -1.24 -17.74
CA PRO A 246 0.95 -1.31 -16.46
C PRO A 246 1.72 -2.04 -15.34
N SER A 247 2.42 -3.12 -15.67
CA SER A 247 3.22 -3.91 -14.74
C SER A 247 4.38 -3.14 -14.09
N LEU A 248 4.85 -2.06 -14.71
CA LEU A 248 6.00 -1.25 -14.27
C LEU A 248 5.58 0.08 -13.63
N ARG A 249 4.31 0.49 -13.74
CA ARG A 249 3.83 1.79 -13.26
C ARG A 249 3.98 1.95 -11.76
N PHE A 250 3.72 0.88 -10.99
CA PHE A 250 3.96 0.92 -9.54
C PHE A 250 5.45 1.08 -9.21
N SER A 251 6.34 0.40 -9.94
CA SER A 251 7.79 0.55 -9.74
C SER A 251 8.27 1.96 -10.05
N LEU A 252 7.73 2.58 -11.11
CA LEU A 252 7.97 3.99 -11.41
C LEU A 252 7.43 4.88 -10.28
N TRP A 253 6.21 4.62 -9.81
CA TRP A 253 5.61 5.35 -8.69
C TRP A 253 6.47 5.30 -7.42
N THR A 254 7.01 4.12 -7.06
CA THR A 254 7.89 3.98 -5.90
C THR A 254 9.22 4.73 -6.01
N ARG A 255 9.63 5.13 -7.22
CA ARG A 255 10.83 5.94 -7.46
C ARG A 255 10.55 7.43 -7.47
N LEU A 256 9.30 7.81 -7.66
CA LEU A 256 8.86 9.20 -7.68
C LEU A 256 8.59 9.74 -6.27
N ARG A 257 8.09 8.87 -5.39
CA ARG A 257 7.72 9.18 -4.00
C ARG A 257 8.88 9.04 -3.01
#